data_AF-A0A7S4K0L2-F1
#
_entry.id   AF-A0A7S4K0L2-F1
#
_cell.length_a   1.000
_cell.length_b   1.000
_cell.length_c   1.000
_cell.angle_alpha   90.00
_cell.angle_beta   90.00
_cell.angle_gamma   90.00
#
_symmetry.space_group_name_H-M   'P 1'
#
loop_
_entity.id
_entity.type
_entity.pdbx_description
1 polymer ?
#
loop_
_entity_poly.entity_id
_entity_poly.type
_entity_poly.pdbx_seq_one_letter_code
_entity_poly.pdbx_strand_id
1 'polypeptide(L)'
;FDDAPDFNVDWYATGGVSLLTVMVLNAITPHVGSIISYMSHRAKIWRLERHLTKEKETEDRYKVWYTQEDLNDVYLGPNFHLNYRYTQCLVNFYICWIYAIGMPLMPMIG
;
A
#
# COMPACT_ATOMS: atom_id res chain seq x y z
N PHE A 1 -30.66 34.22 10.93
CA PHE A 1 -29.65 33.37 10.31
C PHE A 1 -29.11 32.52 11.43
N ASP A 2 -29.67 31.31 11.60
CA ASP A 2 -29.17 30.37 12.60
C ASP A 2 -27.88 29.79 12.04
N ASP A 3 -26.75 30.31 12.49
CA ASP A 3 -25.45 29.67 12.30
C ASP A 3 -25.45 28.40 13.16
N ALA A 4 -25.98 27.31 12.59
CA ALA A 4 -25.80 25.99 13.17
C ALA A 4 -24.28 25.79 13.36
N PRO A 5 -23.81 25.39 14.55
CA PRO A 5 -22.38 25.19 14.76
C PRO A 5 -21.85 24.22 13.71
N ASP A 6 -20.76 24.61 13.03
CA ASP A 6 -20.12 23.84 11.94
C ASP A 6 -19.77 22.39 12.34
N PHE A 7 -19.69 22.13 13.65
CA PHE A 7 -19.46 20.83 14.26
C PHE A 7 -20.64 20.42 15.16
N ASN A 8 -21.76 20.05 14.53
CA ASN A 8 -22.92 19.48 15.23
C ASN A 8 -22.89 17.93 15.18
N VAL A 9 -23.74 17.30 15.99
CA VAL A 9 -23.79 15.82 16.11
C VAL A 9 -24.09 15.16 14.76
N ASP A 10 -24.95 15.76 13.94
CA ASP A 10 -25.32 15.25 12.63
C ASP A 10 -24.14 15.29 11.64
N TRP A 11 -23.31 16.34 11.72
CA TRP A 11 -22.10 16.49 10.92
C TRP A 11 -21.07 15.41 11.26
N TYR A 12 -20.85 15.12 12.54
CA TYR A 12 -19.95 14.05 12.95
C TYR A 12 -20.46 12.68 12.48
N ALA A 13 -21.76 12.41 12.61
CA ALA A 13 -22.38 11.14 12.22
C ALA A 13 -22.30 10.86 10.71
N THR A 14 -22.23 11.90 9.88
CA THR A 14 -22.22 11.78 8.41
C THR A 14 -20.85 12.15 7.82
N GLY A 15 -20.49 13.43 7.88
CA GLY A 15 -19.24 13.97 7.34
C GLY A 15 -18.01 13.47 8.09
N GLY A 16 -18.03 13.50 9.42
CA GLY A 16 -16.92 13.04 10.25
C GLY A 16 -16.57 11.56 10.03
N VAL A 17 -17.57 10.68 10.06
CA VAL A 17 -17.39 9.22 9.85
C VAL A 17 -16.87 8.92 8.44
N SER A 18 -17.40 9.58 7.41
CA SER A 18 -16.94 9.37 6.04
C SER A 18 -15.48 9.82 5.84
N LEU A 19 -15.11 10.98 6.37
CA LEU A 19 -13.73 11.47 6.36
C LEU A 19 -12.77 10.54 7.10
N LEU A 20 -13.13 10.09 8.30
CA LEU A 20 -12.33 9.14 9.09
C LEU A 20 -12.12 7.83 8.33
N THR A 21 -13.18 7.30 7.71
CA THR A 21 -13.12 6.06 6.92
C THR A 21 -12.15 6.20 5.76
N VAL A 22 -12.20 7.33 5.03
CA VAL A 22 -11.29 7.58 3.90
C VAL A 22 -9.84 7.73 4.37
N MET A 23 -9.57 8.41 5.49
CA MET A 23 -8.21 8.56 6.01
C MET A 23 -7.63 7.22 6.50
N VAL A 24 -8.42 6.39 7.18
CA VAL A 24 -7.99 5.02 7.56
C VAL A 24 -7.66 4.18 6.33
N LEU A 25 -8.48 4.25 5.28
CA LEU A 25 -8.20 3.56 4.02
C LEU A 25 -6.91 4.08 3.37
N ASN A 26 -6.70 5.41 3.34
CA ASN A 26 -5.49 6.01 2.80
C ASN A 26 -4.23 5.62 3.59
N ALA A 27 -4.33 5.45 4.91
CA ALA A 27 -3.24 4.95 5.73
C ALA A 27 -2.92 3.48 5.40
N ILE A 28 -3.93 2.62 5.26
CA ILE A 28 -3.73 1.17 5.08
C ILE A 28 -3.30 0.80 3.64
N THR A 29 -3.86 1.48 2.64
CA THR A 29 -3.68 1.15 1.21
C THR A 29 -2.21 1.02 0.75
N PRO A 30 -1.30 1.97 1.04
CA PRO A 30 0.10 1.86 0.60
C PRO A 30 0.83 0.67 1.25
N HIS A 31 0.43 0.28 2.46
CA HIS A 31 1.01 -0.87 3.16
C HIS A 31 0.54 -2.18 2.54
N VAL A 32 -0.77 -2.34 2.35
CA VAL A 32 -1.36 -3.58 1.81
C VAL A 32 -0.82 -3.88 0.41
N GLY A 33 -0.74 -2.88 -0.47
CA GLY A 33 -0.20 -3.09 -1.82
C GLY A 33 1.26 -3.56 -1.81
N SER A 34 2.09 -2.98 -0.95
CA SER A 34 3.50 -3.37 -0.84
C SER A 34 3.70 -4.76 -0.22
N ILE A 35 2.91 -5.10 0.81
CA ILE A 35 2.93 -6.43 1.44
C ILE A 35 2.48 -7.49 0.44
N ILE A 36 1.35 -7.30 -0.26
CA ILE A 36 0.86 -8.27 -1.24
C ILE A 36 1.88 -8.47 -2.35
N SER A 37 2.46 -7.39 -2.88
CA SER A 37 3.46 -7.48 -3.94
C SER A 37 4.75 -8.17 -3.48
N TYR A 38 5.16 -7.97 -2.24
CA TYR A 38 6.30 -8.68 -1.65
C TYR A 38 5.98 -10.18 -1.44
N MET A 39 4.81 -10.48 -0.88
CA MET A 39 4.37 -11.85 -0.62
C MET A 39 4.19 -12.66 -1.91
N SER A 40 3.63 -12.06 -2.96
CA SER A 40 3.49 -12.70 -4.26
C SER A 40 4.85 -12.95 -4.92
N HIS A 41 5.79 -12.01 -4.80
CA HIS A 41 7.16 -12.16 -5.27
C HIS A 41 7.89 -13.28 -4.52
N ARG A 42 7.80 -13.31 -3.19
CA ARG A 42 8.41 -14.37 -2.37
C ARG A 42 7.78 -15.73 -2.65
N ALA A 43 6.46 -15.79 -2.83
CA ALA A 43 5.78 -17.03 -3.22
C ALA A 43 6.22 -17.52 -4.61
N LYS A 44 6.43 -16.60 -5.57
CA LYS A 44 6.97 -16.91 -6.90
C LYS A 44 8.38 -17.48 -6.81
N ILE A 45 9.28 -16.84 -6.06
CA ILE A 45 10.64 -17.33 -5.82
C ILE A 45 10.62 -18.70 -5.13
N TRP A 46 9.81 -18.87 -4.10
CA TRP A 46 9.73 -20.14 -3.37
C TRP A 46 9.23 -21.28 -4.25
N ARG A 47 8.25 -21.02 -5.13
CA ARG A 47 7.82 -21.99 -6.14
C ARG A 47 8.94 -22.30 -7.12
N LEU A 48 9.70 -21.30 -7.55
CA LEU A 48 10.83 -21.49 -8.47
C LEU A 48 11.91 -22.37 -7.85
N GLU A 49 12.39 -22.02 -6.65
CA GLU A 49 13.43 -22.74 -5.91
C GLU A 49 13.05 -24.21 -5.64
N ARG A 50 11.76 -24.51 -5.45
CA ARG A 50 11.27 -25.86 -5.22
C ARG A 50 11.31 -26.75 -6.46
N HIS A 51 11.23 -26.17 -7.66
CA HIS A 51 11.27 -26.89 -8.93
C HIS A 51 12.62 -26.74 -9.64
N LEU A 52 13.66 -26.24 -8.96
CA LEU A 52 15.01 -26.21 -9.54
C LEU A 52 15.66 -27.60 -9.45
N THR A 53 16.17 -28.10 -10.58
CA THR A 53 17.02 -29.29 -10.63
C THR A 53 18.42 -28.99 -10.10
N LYS A 54 19.24 -30.03 -9.85
CA LYS A 54 20.63 -29.88 -9.36
C LYS A 54 21.50 -29.01 -10.28
N GLU A 55 21.16 -28.92 -11.56
CA GLU A 55 21.86 -28.11 -12.57
C GLU A 55 21.36 -26.65 -12.63
N LYS A 56 20.49 -26.25 -11.69
CA LYS A 56 19.82 -24.94 -11.63
C LYS A 56 18.90 -24.65 -12.82
N GLU A 57 18.46 -25.69 -13.52
CA GLU A 57 17.41 -25.58 -14.52
C GLU A 57 16.04 -25.75 -13.83
N THR A 58 15.02 -25.05 -14.30
CA THR A 58 13.65 -25.31 -13.81
C THR A 58 13.22 -26.66 -14.39
N GLU A 59 12.69 -27.57 -13.56
CA GLU A 59 12.14 -28.88 -13.96
C GLU A 59 11.02 -28.73 -15.01
N ASP A 60 10.41 -27.54 -15.06
CA ASP A 60 9.47 -27.11 -16.07
C ASP A 60 10.20 -26.80 -17.40
N ARG A 61 10.02 -27.68 -18.39
CA ARG A 61 10.70 -27.77 -19.70
C ARG A 61 10.76 -26.48 -20.55
N TYR A 62 10.13 -25.39 -20.13
CA TYR A 62 9.87 -24.23 -20.97
C TYR A 62 10.80 -23.02 -20.69
N LYS A 63 11.51 -22.97 -19.55
CA LYS A 63 12.26 -21.77 -19.17
C LYS A 63 13.70 -22.07 -18.75
N VAL A 64 14.61 -21.91 -19.71
CA VAL A 64 16.06 -21.90 -19.51
C VAL A 64 16.51 -20.43 -19.49
N TRP A 65 17.27 -20.03 -18.48
CA TRP A 65 17.85 -18.68 -18.38
C TRP A 65 19.23 -18.68 -19.05
N TYR A 66 19.39 -17.91 -20.13
CA TYR A 66 20.64 -17.85 -20.87
C TYR A 66 21.50 -16.65 -20.47
N THR A 67 20.88 -15.58 -19.96
CA THR A 67 21.57 -14.34 -19.59
C THR A 67 21.40 -13.99 -18.12
N GLN A 68 22.33 -13.19 -17.59
CA GLN A 68 22.22 -12.62 -16.25
C GLN A 68 21.03 -11.65 -16.15
N GLU A 69 20.64 -11.01 -17.26
CA GLU A 69 19.47 -10.13 -17.33
C GLU A 69 18.18 -10.91 -17.06
N ASP A 70 18.03 -12.10 -17.68
CA ASP A 70 16.87 -12.98 -17.46
C ASP A 70 16.73 -13.43 -16.00
N LEU A 71 17.85 -13.66 -15.32
CA LEU A 71 17.88 -13.99 -13.90
C LEU A 71 17.54 -12.76 -13.05
N ASN A 72 18.11 -11.60 -13.39
CA ASN A 72 17.84 -10.36 -12.69
C ASN A 72 16.35 -10.00 -12.77
N ASP A 73 15.67 -10.20 -13.88
CA ASP A 73 14.22 -9.94 -14.01
C ASP A 73 13.35 -10.82 -13.12
N VAL A 74 13.80 -12.03 -12.78
CA VAL A 74 13.07 -12.93 -11.89
C VAL A 74 13.31 -12.59 -10.42
N TYR A 75 14.52 -12.13 -10.08
CA TYR A 75 14.93 -11.82 -8.73
C TYR A 75 14.76 -10.33 -8.35
N LEU A 76 14.66 -9.43 -9.33
CA LEU A 76 14.29 -8.04 -9.10
C LEU A 76 12.87 -8.01 -8.53
N GLY A 77 12.78 -7.49 -7.30
CA GLY A 77 11.51 -7.26 -6.65
C GLY A 77 10.61 -6.29 -7.44
N PRO A 78 9.37 -6.10 -6.97
CA PRO A 78 8.43 -5.19 -7.61
C PRO A 78 8.95 -3.74 -7.66
N ASN A 79 8.63 -3.03 -8.73
CA ASN A 79 9.00 -1.63 -8.91
C ASN A 79 8.45 -0.75 -7.77
N PHE A 80 9.34 0.02 -7.14
CA PHE A 80 8.97 0.96 -6.09
C PHE A 80 8.62 2.32 -6.68
N HIS A 81 7.33 2.58 -6.86
CA HIS A 81 6.84 3.88 -7.30
C HIS A 81 6.80 4.87 -6.12
N LEU A 82 7.92 5.57 -5.89
CA LEU A 82 8.05 6.54 -4.80
C LEU A 82 7.04 7.68 -4.90
N ASN A 83 6.83 8.22 -6.11
CA ASN A 83 6.00 9.41 -6.34
C ASN A 83 4.58 9.23 -5.80
N TYR A 84 3.93 8.11 -6.13
CA TYR A 84 2.56 7.83 -5.72
C TYR A 84 2.43 7.70 -4.19
N ARG A 85 3.34 6.95 -3.56
CA ARG A 85 3.35 6.73 -2.11
C ARG A 85 3.61 8.02 -1.36
N TYR A 86 4.55 8.83 -1.86
CA TYR A 86 4.87 10.12 -1.27
C TYR A 86 3.67 11.08 -1.31
N THR A 87 2.99 11.18 -2.45
CA THR A 87 1.77 11.98 -2.58
C THR A 87 0.66 11.51 -1.63
N GLN A 88 0.46 10.19 -1.49
CA GLN A 88 -0.52 9.64 -0.56
C GLN A 88 -0.21 9.98 0.90
N CYS A 89 1.03 9.82 1.35
CA CYS A 89 1.44 10.17 2.71
C CYS A 89 1.24 11.67 2.98
N LEU A 90 1.58 12.52 2.01
CA LEU A 90 1.44 13.98 2.15
C LEU A 90 -0.03 14.39 2.29
N VAL A 91 -0.91 13.84 1.46
CA VAL A 91 -2.37 14.09 1.54
C VAL A 91 -2.92 13.63 2.89
N ASN A 92 -2.56 12.43 3.34
CA ASN A 92 -3.02 11.88 4.61
C ASN A 92 -2.57 12.77 5.78
N PHE A 93 -1.29 13.14 5.82
CA PHE A 93 -0.72 14.01 6.84
C PHE A 93 -1.42 15.38 6.89
N TYR A 94 -1.60 16.02 5.74
CA TYR A 94 -2.16 17.36 5.66
C TYR A 94 -3.64 17.40 6.06
N ILE A 95 -4.43 16.42 5.61
CA ILE A 95 -5.85 16.32 5.97
C ILE A 95 -6.00 16.01 7.47
N CYS A 96 -5.21 15.07 8.01
CA CYS A 96 -5.26 14.75 9.43
C CYS A 96 -4.89 15.96 10.32
N TRP A 97 -3.93 16.78 9.87
CA TRP A 97 -3.53 18.00 10.59
C TRP A 97 -4.56 19.13 10.52
N ILE A 98 -5.18 19.36 9.36
CA ILE A 98 -6.24 20.38 9.23
C ILE A 98 -7.41 20.07 10.16
N TYR A 99 -7.80 18.80 10.25
CA TYR A 99 -8.95 18.37 11.05
C TYR A 99 -8.61 17.97 12.48
N ALA A 100 -7.35 18.10 12.93
CA ALA A 100 -6.90 17.68 14.26
C ALA A 100 -7.66 18.36 15.41
N ILE A 101 -8.00 19.64 15.25
CA ILE A 101 -8.70 20.44 16.27
C ILE A 101 -10.17 20.02 16.38
N GLY A 102 -10.83 19.72 15.24
CA GLY A 102 -12.24 19.32 15.20
C GLY A 102 -12.48 17.82 15.43
N MET A 103 -11.47 16.98 15.22
CA MET A 103 -11.53 15.52 15.34
C MET A 103 -10.23 14.97 15.96
N PRO A 104 -10.16 14.81 17.29
CA PRO A 104 -8.95 14.39 18.01
C PRO A 104 -8.41 13.00 17.63
N LEU A 105 -9.20 12.18 16.94
CA LEU A 105 -8.78 10.86 16.44
C LEU A 105 -7.92 10.95 15.17
N MET A 106 -7.97 12.05 14.42
CA MET A 106 -7.24 12.20 13.15
C MET A 106 -5.71 12.11 13.29
N PRO A 107 -5.06 12.75 14.29
CA PRO A 107 -3.61 12.66 14.47
C PRO A 107 -3.09 11.26 14.85
N MET A 108 -3.96 10.36 15.30
CA MET A 108 -3.58 8.96 15.58
C MET A 108 -3.59 8.09 14.33
N ILE A 109 -4.25 8.55 13.25
CA ILE A 109 -4.38 7.86 11.96
C ILE A 109 -3.34 8.35 10.95
N GLY A 110 -2.99 9.64 11.00
CA GLY A 110 -1.99 10.31 10.16
C GLY A 110 -0.55 9.98 10.53
#